data_AF-A0A962B440-F1
#
_entry.id   AF-A0A962B440-F1
#
_cell.length_a   1.000
_cell.length_b   1.000
_cell.length_c   1.000
_cell.angle_alpha   90.00
_cell.angle_beta   90.00
_cell.angle_gamma   90.00
#
_symmetry.space_group_name_H-M   'P 1'
#
loop_
_entity.id
_entity.type
_entity.pdbx_description
1 polymer ?
#
loop_
_entity_poly.entity_id
_entity_poly.type
_entity_poly.pdbx_seq_one_letter_code
_entity_poly.pdbx_strand_id
1 'polypeptide(L)'
;ELRLVVRSGQVTCPLGSFPAPGLNEGEAAILCLRQRGVRLLPVGQGRAGRVLHARFLGDAVQLEIAVEGLDHPLKARVRESDAPKRGTDLSIEIDPSRVLVLPAARTDGT
;
A
#
# COMPACT_ATOMS: atom_id res chain seq x y z
N GLU A 1 -3.77 3.03 4.64
CA GLU A 1 -3.32 4.39 4.27
C GLU A 1 -2.00 4.67 4.98
N LEU A 2 -1.21 5.62 4.47
CA LEU A 2 0.02 6.08 5.12
C LEU A 2 -0.01 7.61 5.21
N ARG A 3 0.39 8.16 6.34
CA ARG A 3 0.54 9.62 6.52
C ARG A 3 1.97 10.02 6.18
N LEU A 4 2.11 10.95 5.24
CA LEU A 4 3.39 11.38 4.67
C LEU A 4 3.41 12.91 4.55
N VAL A 5 4.58 13.45 4.22
CA VAL A 5 4.77 14.89 3.94
C VAL A 5 5.21 15.03 2.48
N VAL A 6 4.64 16.01 1.79
CA VAL A 6 5.01 16.30 0.40
C VAL A 6 6.41 16.90 0.36
N ARG A 7 7.28 16.28 -0.44
CA ARG A 7 8.65 16.71 -0.73
C ARG A 7 8.89 16.64 -2.23
N SER A 8 9.34 17.74 -2.83
CA SER A 8 9.59 17.85 -4.28
C SER A 8 8.36 17.45 -5.13
N GLY A 9 7.16 17.84 -4.69
CA GLY A 9 5.90 17.55 -5.40
C GLY A 9 5.40 16.10 -5.31
N GLN A 10 5.98 15.28 -4.44
CA GLN A 10 5.61 13.88 -4.25
C GLN A 10 5.65 13.46 -2.78
N VAL A 11 5.08 12.31 -2.47
CA VAL A 11 5.26 11.63 -1.18
C VAL A 11 6.10 10.37 -1.39
N THR A 12 7.08 10.15 -0.51
CA THR A 12 7.96 8.98 -0.57
C THR A 12 7.75 8.10 0.66
N CYS A 13 7.67 6.79 0.43
CA CYS A 13 7.65 5.78 1.47
C CYS A 13 8.41 4.53 0.99
N PRO A 14 8.60 3.50 1.82
CA PRO A 14 9.30 2.28 1.41
C PRO A 14 8.72 1.58 0.17
N LEU A 15 7.45 1.83 -0.15
CA LEU A 15 6.75 1.28 -1.32
C LEU A 15 7.03 2.03 -2.62
N GLY A 16 7.67 3.20 -2.56
CA GLY A 16 7.97 4.03 -3.73
C GLY A 16 7.69 5.52 -3.49
N SER A 17 7.73 6.27 -4.58
CA SER A 17 7.37 7.69 -4.60
C SER A 17 6.12 7.90 -5.44
N PHE A 18 5.18 8.68 -4.93
CA PHE A 18 3.88 8.91 -5.54
C PHE A 18 3.66 10.42 -5.73
N PRO A 19 3.35 10.89 -6.95
CA PRO A 19 3.05 12.30 -7.19
C PRO A 19 1.91 12.80 -6.30
N ALA A 20 2.05 14.02 -5.81
CA ALA A 20 1.09 14.69 -4.94
C ALA A 20 0.51 15.94 -5.63
N PRO A 21 -0.16 15.80 -6.79
CA PRO A 21 -0.63 16.95 -7.55
C PRO A 21 -1.64 17.76 -6.74
N GLY A 22 -1.47 19.08 -6.73
CA GLY A 22 -2.36 20.00 -5.99
C GLY A 22 -2.03 20.17 -4.51
N LEU A 23 -0.97 19.53 -4.00
CA LEU A 23 -0.47 19.72 -2.64
C LEU A 23 0.85 20.51 -2.65
N ASN A 24 1.06 21.35 -1.64
CA ASN A 24 2.25 22.18 -1.54
C ASN A 24 3.41 21.47 -0.83
N GLU A 25 4.63 21.96 -1.04
CA GLU A 25 5.83 21.49 -0.32
C GLU A 25 5.64 21.60 1.20
N GLY A 26 5.95 20.53 1.93
CA GLY A 26 5.77 20.45 3.38
C GLY A 26 4.33 20.18 3.84
N GLU A 27 3.36 20.12 2.93
CA GLU A 27 1.97 19.81 3.27
C GLU A 27 1.82 18.34 3.71
N ALA A 28 0.98 18.12 4.73
CA ALA A 28 0.66 16.77 5.19
C ALA A 28 -0.30 16.09 4.20
N ALA A 29 0.03 14.86 3.84
CA ALA A 29 -0.71 14.08 2.85
C ALA A 29 -1.04 12.68 3.35
N ILE A 30 -2.11 12.10 2.81
CA ILE A 30 -2.51 10.71 3.05
C ILE A 30 -2.37 9.95 1.74
N LEU A 31 -1.50 8.93 1.76
CA LEU A 31 -1.36 7.94 0.71
C LEU A 31 -2.40 6.83 0.91
N CYS A 32 -3.44 6.86 0.09
CA CYS A 32 -4.51 5.88 0.05
C CYS A 32 -4.17 4.77 -0.96
N LEU A 33 -3.99 3.55 -0.46
CA LEU A 33 -3.70 2.37 -1.27
C LEU A 33 -4.96 1.50 -1.36
N ARG A 34 -5.44 1.20 -2.56
CA ARG A 34 -6.50 0.18 -2.71
C ARG A 34 -5.92 -1.20 -2.44
N GLN A 35 -6.66 -2.06 -1.72
CA GLN A 35 -6.21 -3.44 -1.43
C GLN A 35 -5.89 -4.25 -2.69
N ARG A 36 -6.60 -3.99 -3.80
CA ARG A 36 -6.35 -4.60 -5.12
C ARG A 36 -5.24 -3.91 -5.93
N GLY A 37 -4.61 -2.89 -5.37
CA GLY A 37 -3.41 -2.24 -5.89
C GLY A 37 -2.12 -2.80 -5.33
N VAL A 38 -2.19 -3.74 -4.39
CA VAL A 38 -1.02 -4.46 -3.88
C VAL A 38 -0.76 -5.66 -4.78
N ARG A 39 0.37 -5.67 -5.48
CA ARG A 39 0.83 -6.79 -6.31
C ARG A 39 1.77 -7.67 -5.49
N LEU A 40 1.52 -8.98 -5.54
CA LEU A 40 2.39 -9.98 -4.93
C LEU A 40 3.39 -10.45 -5.99
N LEU A 41 4.67 -10.43 -5.64
CA LEU A 41 5.78 -10.77 -6.52
C LEU A 41 6.64 -11.86 -5.88
N PRO A 42 7.40 -12.63 -6.69
CA PRO A 42 8.46 -13.49 -6.17
C PRO A 42 9.46 -12.71 -5.32
N VAL A 43 10.02 -13.38 -4.31
CA VAL A 43 11.04 -12.80 -3.42
C VAL A 43 12.19 -12.20 -4.24
N GLY A 44 12.56 -10.96 -3.91
CA GLY A 44 13.66 -10.22 -4.55
C GLY A 44 13.24 -9.32 -5.71
N GLN A 45 11.95 -9.32 -6.11
CA GLN A 45 11.44 -8.50 -7.22
C GLN A 45 10.70 -7.23 -6.77
N GLY A 46 10.75 -6.90 -5.49
CA GLY A 46 10.06 -5.75 -4.91
C GLY A 46 10.37 -5.62 -3.42
N ARG A 47 9.56 -4.84 -2.69
CA ARG A 47 9.77 -4.65 -1.25
C ARG A 47 9.50 -5.93 -0.49
N ALA A 48 10.41 -6.36 0.39
CA ALA A 48 10.26 -7.59 1.14
C ALA A 48 9.01 -7.55 2.04
N GLY A 49 8.26 -8.65 2.09
CA GLY A 49 7.11 -8.79 2.96
C GLY A 49 6.83 -10.23 3.37
N ARG A 50 6.05 -10.38 4.44
CA ARG A 50 5.65 -11.67 5.01
C ARG A 50 4.16 -11.70 5.28
N VAL A 51 3.49 -12.78 4.87
CA VAL A 51 2.05 -12.97 5.13
C VAL A 51 1.82 -13.27 6.61
N LEU A 52 1.16 -12.37 7.33
CA LEU A 52 0.80 -12.53 8.73
C LEU A 52 -0.51 -13.30 8.89
N HIS A 53 -1.51 -12.95 8.07
CA HIS A 53 -2.83 -13.57 8.07
C HIS A 53 -3.39 -13.69 6.65
N ALA A 54 -4.19 -14.72 6.43
CA ALA A 54 -4.98 -14.92 5.22
C ALA A 54 -6.41 -15.25 5.63
N ARG A 55 -7.37 -14.42 5.19
CA ARG A 55 -8.80 -14.58 5.47
C ARG A 55 -9.55 -14.84 4.17
N PHE A 56 -10.15 -16.02 4.07
CA PHE A 56 -11.02 -16.40 2.96
C PHE A 56 -12.33 -15.59 2.99
N LEU A 57 -12.76 -15.11 1.82
CA LEU A 57 -13.95 -14.29 1.61
C LEU A 57 -14.84 -14.82 0.48
N GLY A 58 -14.74 -16.11 0.13
CA GLY A 58 -15.47 -16.71 -1.00
C GLY A 58 -14.57 -16.91 -2.22
N ASP A 59 -14.60 -16.00 -3.18
CA ASP A 59 -13.74 -16.08 -4.38
C ASP A 59 -12.39 -15.36 -4.21
N ALA A 60 -12.22 -14.67 -3.08
CA ALA A 60 -11.07 -13.85 -2.78
C ALA A 60 -10.51 -14.16 -1.39
N VAL A 61 -9.24 -13.79 -1.21
CA VAL A 61 -8.56 -13.84 0.08
C VAL A 61 -8.06 -12.43 0.41
N GLN A 62 -8.38 -11.97 1.61
CA GLN A 62 -7.74 -10.79 2.19
C GLN A 62 -6.48 -11.23 2.95
N LEU A 63 -5.35 -10.68 2.55
CA LEU A 63 -4.07 -10.91 3.19
C LEU A 63 -3.72 -9.70 4.08
N GLU A 64 -3.10 -9.97 5.22
CA GLU A 64 -2.35 -8.98 5.99
C GLU A 64 -0.87 -9.29 5.87
N ILE A 65 -0.11 -8.33 5.38
CA ILE A 65 1.28 -8.52 4.96
C ILE A 65 2.14 -7.51 5.72
N ALA A 66 3.07 -8.01 6.54
CA ALA A 66 4.14 -7.17 7.07
C ALA A 66 5.06 -6.78 5.91
N VAL A 67 5.40 -5.51 5.78
CA VAL A 67 6.27 -5.03 4.71
C VAL A 67 7.44 -4.28 5.32
N GLU A 68 8.64 -4.56 4.84
CA GLU A 68 9.85 -3.91 5.29
C GLU A 68 9.74 -2.37 5.18
N GLY A 69 10.04 -1.68 6.30
CA GLY A 69 9.98 -0.23 6.41
C GLY A 69 8.60 0.34 6.75
N LEU A 70 7.55 -0.47 6.80
CA LEU A 70 6.23 -0.03 7.25
C LEU A 70 5.95 -0.48 8.68
N ASP A 71 5.47 0.44 9.52
CA ASP A 71 5.10 0.14 10.91
C ASP A 71 3.83 -0.71 11.01
N HIS A 72 2.97 -0.64 10.00
CA HIS A 72 1.67 -1.30 9.98
C HIS A 72 1.55 -2.23 8.75
N PRO A 73 0.95 -3.42 8.92
CA PRO A 73 0.74 -4.34 7.80
C PRO A 73 -0.13 -3.75 6.70
N LEU A 74 0.19 -4.08 5.44
CA LEU A 74 -0.67 -3.79 4.31
C LEU A 74 -1.77 -4.85 4.19
N LYS A 75 -2.95 -4.40 3.79
CA LYS A 75 -4.04 -5.29 3.38
C LYS A 75 -4.05 -5.44 1.87
N ALA A 76 -3.91 -6.66 1.39
CA ALA A 76 -4.04 -7.01 -0.01
C ALA A 76 -5.29 -7.86 -0.23
N ARG A 77 -5.88 -7.78 -1.44
CA ARG A 77 -6.97 -8.67 -1.83
C ARG A 77 -6.62 -9.36 -3.14
N VAL A 78 -6.52 -10.68 -3.10
CA VAL A 78 -6.17 -11.54 -4.23
C VAL A 78 -7.27 -12.56 -4.50
N ARG A 79 -7.23 -13.24 -5.65
CA ARG A 79 -8.07 -14.41 -5.91
C ARG A 79 -7.65 -15.54 -4.98
N GLU A 80 -8.57 -16.44 -4.65
CA GLU A 80 -8.25 -17.58 -3.79
C GLU A 80 -7.16 -18.49 -4.38
N SER A 81 -7.19 -18.72 -5.70
CA SER A 81 -6.16 -19.49 -6.44
C SER A 81 -4.74 -18.94 -6.30
N ASP A 82 -4.62 -17.63 -6.04
CA ASP A 82 -3.36 -16.89 -6.02
C ASP A 82 -2.92 -16.59 -4.58
N ALA A 83 -3.65 -17.08 -3.59
CA ALA A 83 -3.46 -16.71 -2.20
C ALA A 83 -2.28 -17.48 -1.55
N PRO A 84 -1.19 -16.79 -1.16
CA PRO A 84 -0.14 -17.42 -0.38
C PRO A 84 -0.64 -17.79 1.02
N LYS A 85 0.01 -18.78 1.63
CA LYS A 85 -0.27 -19.21 2.99
C LYS A 85 0.31 -18.23 4.00
N ARG A 86 -0.23 -18.26 5.22
CA ARG A 86 0.38 -17.58 6.37
C ARG A 86 1.84 -18.05 6.54
N GLY A 87 2.72 -17.11 6.83
CA GLY A 87 4.15 -17.35 7.01
C GLY A 87 4.97 -17.28 5.73
N THR A 88 4.35 -17.26 4.54
CA THR A 88 5.05 -17.12 3.27
C THR A 88 5.75 -15.78 3.15
N ASP A 89 7.01 -15.83 2.75
CA ASP A 89 7.81 -14.67 2.33
C ASP A 89 7.56 -14.37 0.86
N LEU A 90 7.46 -13.08 0.54
CA LEU A 90 7.17 -12.58 -0.80
C LEU A 90 7.75 -11.17 -0.97
N SER A 91 7.63 -10.64 -2.19
CA SER A 91 7.87 -9.22 -2.46
C SER A 91 6.56 -8.51 -2.83
N ILE A 92 6.51 -7.22 -2.53
CA ILE A 92 5.36 -6.34 -2.77
C ILE A 92 5.75 -5.22 -3.72
N GLU A 93 4.87 -4.94 -4.67
CA GLU A 93 4.83 -3.73 -5.48
C GLU A 93 3.45 -3.08 -5.36
N ILE A 94 3.40 -1.76 -5.44
CA ILE A 94 2.15 -1.01 -5.52
C ILE A 94 1.90 -0.60 -6.96
N ASP A 95 0.72 -0.93 -7.48
CA ASP A 95 0.23 -0.40 -8.75
C ASP A 95 -0.06 1.10 -8.61
N PRO A 96 0.72 2.00 -9.24
CA PRO A 96 0.58 3.43 -9.05
C PRO A 96 -0.78 3.96 -9.55
N SER A 97 -1.45 3.26 -10.46
CA SER A 97 -2.80 3.62 -10.94
C SER A 97 -3.89 3.38 -9.89
N ARG A 98 -3.57 2.68 -8.79
CA ARG A 98 -4.50 2.30 -7.72
C ARG A 98 -4.19 2.99 -6.39
N VAL A 99 -3.52 4.13 -6.50
CA VAL A 99 -3.12 4.99 -5.40
C VAL A 99 -3.78 6.35 -5.53
N LEU A 100 -4.13 6.96 -4.40
CA LEU A 100 -4.51 8.37 -4.32
C LEU A 100 -3.66 9.04 -3.26
N VAL A 101 -3.19 10.25 -3.55
CA VAL A 101 -2.54 11.14 -2.58
C VAL A 101 -3.52 12.28 -2.31
N LEU A 102 -3.94 12.42 -1.06
CA LEU A 102 -4.96 13.38 -0.63
C LEU A 102 -4.40 14.31 0.46
N PRO A 103 -4.91 15.55 0.61
CA PRO A 103 -4.59 16.37 1.77
C PRO A 103 -4.95 15.65 3.08
N ALA A 104 -4.08 15.76 4.08
CA ALA A 104 -4.36 15.20 5.41
C ALA A 104 -5.31 16.08 6.24
N ALA A 105 -5.39 17.37 5.90
CA ALA A 105 -6.41 18.26 6.45
C ALA A 105 -7.76 17.91 5.81
N ARG A 106 -8.77 17.72 6.65
CA ARG A 106 -10.15 17.56 6.22
C ARG A 106 -10.60 18.90 5.64
N THR A 107 -10.82 19.00 4.33
CA THR A 107 -11.61 20.10 3.79
C THR A 107 -13.06 19.74 4.05
N ASP A 108 -13.57 20.20 5.19
CA ASP A 108 -14.98 20.14 5.52
C ASP A 108 -15.74 20.87 4.41
N GLY A 109 -16.59 20.15 3.68
CA GLY A 109 -17.44 20.75 2.66
C GLY A 109 -18.28 21.88 3.27
N THR A 110 -18.13 23.07 2.70
CA THR A 110 -19.12 24.15 2.84
C THR A 110 -20.29 23.87 1.92
#